data_AF-A0A7Z0MP18-F1
#
_entry.id   AF-A0A7Z0MP18-F1
#
_cell.length_a   1.000
_cell.length_b   1.000
_cell.length_c   1.000
_cell.angle_alpha   90.00
_cell.angle_beta   90.00
_cell.angle_gamma   90.00
#
_symmetry.space_group_name_H-M   'P 1'
#
loop_
_entity.id
_entity.type
_entity.pdbx_description
1 polymer ?
#
loop_
_entity_poly.entity_id
_entity_poly.type
_entity_poly.pdbx_seq_one_letter_code
_entity_poly.pdbx_strand_id
1 'polypeptide(L)'
;MENRGKAFSTRQSRVDYFIKQGLRGQLQTGSLLTGSLFVAMDFFPDAAPYVIDWTAEIPEFPTEPGTLGELKVHISSILKKVDDMMTQVKELSYKLNHNLEPELSGTLQQAENTLVTIQDTLKNDSPLQQDLQIALREFTKAARSIKTLTDYLERHPESLIQGKKGD
;
A
#
# COMPACT_ATOMS: atom_id res chain seq x y z
N MET A 1 -50.82 -12.97 -23.72
CA MET A 1 -49.50 -12.36 -23.38
C MET A 1 -48.80 -13.08 -22.22
N GLU A 2 -49.02 -14.38 -22.00
CA GLU A 2 -48.74 -15.03 -20.70
C GLU A 2 -47.45 -15.87 -20.63
N ASN A 3 -46.68 -15.95 -21.72
CA ASN A 3 -45.57 -16.92 -21.82
C ASN A 3 -44.16 -16.32 -21.60
N ARG A 4 -44.05 -15.02 -21.29
CA ARG A 4 -42.74 -14.37 -21.06
C ARG A 4 -42.21 -14.56 -19.64
N GLY A 5 -43.06 -14.59 -18.61
CA GLY A 5 -42.64 -14.60 -17.20
C GLY A 5 -41.90 -15.87 -16.72
N LYS A 6 -42.20 -17.05 -17.29
CA LYS A 6 -41.61 -18.33 -16.82
C LYS A 6 -40.16 -18.56 -17.28
N ALA A 7 -39.77 -18.00 -18.43
CA ALA A 7 -38.40 -18.12 -18.94
C ALA A 7 -37.42 -17.21 -18.18
N PHE A 8 -37.87 -16.03 -17.75
CA PHE A 8 -37.05 -15.10 -16.98
C PHE A 8 -36.80 -15.59 -15.55
N SER A 9 -37.80 -16.15 -14.86
CA SER A 9 -37.62 -16.64 -13.49
C SER A 9 -36.53 -17.71 -13.39
N THR A 10 -36.53 -18.68 -14.32
CA THR A 10 -35.53 -19.76 -14.32
C THR A 10 -34.11 -19.23 -14.59
N ARG A 11 -33.97 -18.18 -15.42
CA ARG A 11 -32.67 -17.54 -15.69
C ARG A 11 -32.20 -16.70 -14.50
N GLN A 12 -33.09 -15.91 -13.91
CA GLN A 12 -32.81 -15.08 -12.73
C GLN A 12 -32.36 -15.94 -11.56
N SER A 13 -33.07 -17.04 -11.29
CA SER A 13 -32.70 -17.98 -10.22
C SER A 13 -31.31 -18.60 -10.41
N ARG A 14 -30.84 -18.81 -11.65
CA ARG A 14 -29.46 -19.29 -11.90
C ARG A 14 -28.43 -18.21 -11.65
N VAL A 15 -28.70 -16.97 -12.07
CA VAL A 15 -27.81 -15.84 -11.81
C VAL A 15 -27.71 -15.59 -10.31
N ASP A 16 -28.83 -15.59 -9.59
CA ASP A 16 -28.86 -15.46 -8.14
C ASP A 16 -28.08 -16.56 -7.45
N TYR A 17 -28.18 -17.81 -7.95
CA TYR A 17 -27.35 -18.91 -7.45
C TYR A 17 -25.86 -18.62 -7.62
N PHE A 18 -25.42 -18.20 -8.81
CA PHE A 18 -24.01 -17.91 -9.04
C PHE A 18 -23.50 -16.71 -8.23
N ILE A 19 -24.33 -15.67 -8.06
CA ILE A 19 -23.98 -14.51 -7.22
C ILE A 19 -23.82 -14.93 -5.76
N LYS A 20 -24.68 -15.81 -5.26
CA LYS A 20 -24.55 -16.43 -3.94
C LYS A 20 -23.27 -17.28 -3.81
N GLN A 21 -22.78 -17.86 -4.90
CA GLN A 21 -21.49 -18.56 -4.95
C GLN A 21 -20.30 -17.60 -5.17
N GLY A 22 -20.52 -16.28 -5.22
CA GLY A 22 -19.45 -15.28 -5.35
C GLY A 22 -19.23 -14.74 -6.77
N LEU A 23 -20.13 -14.99 -7.73
CA LEU A 23 -20.01 -14.44 -9.08
C LEU A 23 -20.07 -12.90 -9.08
N ARG A 24 -19.04 -12.23 -9.59
CA ARG A 24 -18.95 -10.78 -9.69
C ARG A 24 -18.42 -10.35 -11.07
N GLY A 25 -18.81 -9.16 -11.49
CA GLY A 25 -18.27 -8.51 -12.67
C GLY A 25 -17.04 -7.67 -12.29
N GLN A 26 -15.98 -7.70 -13.09
CA GLN A 26 -14.79 -6.90 -12.85
C GLN A 26 -14.31 -6.27 -14.16
N LEU A 27 -13.89 -5.00 -14.13
CA LEU A 27 -13.20 -4.40 -15.26
C LEU A 27 -11.75 -4.87 -15.29
N GLN A 28 -11.36 -5.51 -16.39
CA GLN A 28 -10.00 -5.98 -16.62
C GLN A 28 -9.41 -5.35 -17.87
N THR A 29 -8.09 -5.15 -17.85
CA THR A 29 -7.36 -4.57 -18.99
C THR A 29 -7.10 -5.62 -20.04
N GLY A 30 -7.62 -5.42 -21.25
CA GLY A 30 -7.35 -6.28 -22.40
C GLY A 30 -5.99 -5.97 -23.05
N SER A 31 -5.67 -4.69 -23.21
CA SER A 31 -4.37 -4.25 -23.73
C SER A 31 -3.96 -2.93 -23.10
N LEU A 32 -2.76 -2.92 -22.51
CA LEU A 32 -2.15 -1.72 -21.94
C LEU A 32 -1.71 -0.71 -23.00
N LEU A 33 -1.38 -1.19 -24.21
CA LEU A 33 -0.91 -0.33 -25.31
C LEU A 33 -2.03 0.54 -25.86
N THR A 34 -3.26 0.00 -25.91
CA THR A 34 -4.43 0.71 -26.45
C THR A 34 -5.35 1.23 -25.35
N GLY A 35 -5.14 0.82 -24.10
CA GLY A 35 -6.03 1.14 -22.98
C GLY A 35 -7.39 0.42 -23.03
N SER A 36 -7.54 -0.60 -23.88
CA SER A 36 -8.80 -1.34 -24.00
C SER A 36 -9.14 -2.11 -22.72
N LEU A 37 -10.42 -2.07 -22.33
CA LEU A 37 -10.97 -2.76 -21.17
C LEU A 37 -12.05 -3.76 -21.59
N PHE A 38 -12.22 -4.82 -20.82
CA PHE A 38 -13.35 -5.75 -20.93
C PHE A 38 -13.96 -6.03 -19.56
N VAL A 39 -15.21 -6.47 -19.55
CA VAL A 39 -15.90 -6.92 -18.34
C VAL A 39 -15.67 -8.42 -18.20
N ALA A 40 -14.89 -8.80 -17.21
CA ALA A 40 -14.70 -10.19 -16.80
C ALA A 40 -15.79 -10.59 -15.80
N MET A 41 -16.14 -11.86 -15.80
CA MET A 41 -17.07 -12.47 -14.84
C MET A 41 -16.32 -13.59 -14.13
N ASP A 42 -16.14 -13.45 -12.82
CA ASP A 42 -15.33 -14.39 -12.04
C ASP A 42 -15.96 -14.66 -10.66
N PHE A 43 -15.50 -15.71 -9.99
CA PHE A 43 -15.97 -16.12 -8.67
C PHE A 43 -14.98 -15.69 -7.58
N PHE A 44 -15.49 -14.95 -6.60
CA PHE A 44 -14.72 -14.41 -5.48
C PHE A 44 -15.22 -15.04 -4.18
N PRO A 45 -14.39 -15.86 -3.49
CA PRO A 45 -14.84 -16.64 -2.33
C PRO A 45 -15.25 -15.78 -1.13
N ASP A 46 -14.63 -14.60 -0.99
CA ASP A 46 -14.88 -13.67 0.12
C ASP A 46 -15.82 -12.52 -0.26
N ALA A 47 -16.48 -12.59 -1.42
CA ALA A 47 -17.33 -11.51 -1.88
C ALA A 47 -18.54 -11.29 -0.96
N ALA A 48 -18.81 -10.01 -0.66
CA ALA A 48 -19.91 -9.63 0.21
C ALA A 48 -21.26 -10.11 -0.36
N PRO A 49 -22.19 -10.66 0.46
CA PRO A 49 -23.48 -11.14 -0.02
C PRO A 49 -24.25 -10.06 -0.80
N TYR A 50 -24.85 -10.44 -1.93
CA TYR A 50 -25.61 -9.53 -2.78
C TYR A 50 -26.85 -10.21 -3.35
N VAL A 51 -27.95 -9.47 -3.49
CA VAL A 51 -29.20 -9.92 -4.09
C VAL A 51 -29.62 -8.89 -5.12
N ILE A 52 -29.83 -9.34 -6.37
CA ILE A 52 -30.31 -8.47 -7.45
C ILE A 52 -31.79 -8.15 -7.21
N ASP A 53 -32.14 -6.86 -7.25
CA ASP A 53 -33.53 -6.44 -7.42
C ASP A 53 -33.94 -6.56 -8.89
N TRP A 54 -34.57 -7.68 -9.23
CA TRP A 54 -35.07 -7.95 -10.57
C TRP A 54 -36.32 -7.15 -10.94
N THR A 55 -36.91 -6.41 -10.00
CA THR A 55 -38.08 -5.56 -10.23
C THR A 55 -37.70 -4.13 -10.60
N ALA A 56 -36.44 -3.76 -10.39
CA ALA A 56 -35.90 -2.48 -10.83
C ALA A 56 -35.95 -2.35 -12.37
N GLU A 57 -36.11 -1.12 -12.85
CA GLU A 57 -36.12 -0.80 -14.29
C GLU A 57 -34.83 -1.25 -14.99
N ILE A 58 -33.69 -1.15 -14.30
CA ILE A 58 -32.39 -1.67 -14.72
C ILE A 58 -31.79 -2.45 -13.55
N PRO A 59 -31.83 -3.80 -13.58
CA PRO A 59 -31.21 -4.62 -12.56
C PRO A 59 -29.69 -4.41 -12.52
N GLU A 60 -29.15 -4.15 -11.34
CA GLU A 60 -27.73 -3.95 -11.13
C GLU A 60 -27.01 -5.29 -10.90
N PHE A 61 -25.91 -5.51 -11.62
CA PHE A 61 -25.07 -6.69 -11.44
C PHE A 61 -23.93 -6.38 -10.46
N PRO A 62 -23.65 -7.25 -9.47
CA PRO A 62 -22.63 -6.95 -8.48
C PRO A 62 -21.22 -6.98 -9.09
N THR A 63 -20.39 -6.03 -8.69
CA THR A 63 -19.02 -5.87 -9.21
C THR A 63 -17.97 -5.91 -8.12
N GLU A 64 -16.75 -6.24 -8.52
CA GLU A 64 -15.53 -6.07 -7.71
C GLU A 64 -14.59 -5.06 -8.37
N PRO A 65 -13.80 -4.29 -7.60
CA PRO A 65 -12.78 -3.41 -8.15
C PRO A 65 -11.77 -4.20 -9.00
N GLY A 66 -11.37 -3.64 -10.14
CA GLY A 66 -10.32 -4.21 -10.99
C GLY A 66 -8.91 -4.05 -10.41
N THR A 67 -7.97 -4.91 -10.82
CA THR A 67 -6.56 -4.88 -10.41
C THR A 67 -5.89 -3.51 -10.59
N LEU A 68 -6.23 -2.78 -11.66
CA LEU A 68 -5.70 -1.43 -11.89
C LEU A 68 -6.21 -0.41 -10.86
N GLY A 69 -7.44 -0.58 -10.37
CA GLY A 69 -8.00 0.24 -9.29
C GLY A 69 -7.22 0.03 -7.99
N GLU A 70 -6.96 -1.23 -7.63
CA GLU A 70 -6.15 -1.59 -6.46
C GLU A 70 -4.70 -1.12 -6.58
N LEU A 71 -4.09 -1.25 -7.76
CA LEU A 71 -2.72 -0.77 -7.99
C LEU A 71 -2.60 0.74 -7.76
N LYS A 72 -3.57 1.54 -8.22
CA LYS A 72 -3.57 2.99 -7.97
C LYS A 72 -3.60 3.31 -6.47
N VAL A 73 -4.46 2.62 -5.72
CA VAL A 73 -4.55 2.80 -4.25
C VAL A 73 -3.22 2.46 -3.58
N HIS A 74 -2.59 1.35 -3.97
CA HIS A 74 -1.28 0.98 -3.44
C HIS A 74 -0.18 1.98 -3.80
N ILE A 75 -0.13 2.46 -5.05
CA ILE A 75 0.84 3.49 -5.47
C ILE A 75 0.65 4.77 -4.65
N SER A 76 -0.58 5.24 -4.48
CA SER A 76 -0.86 6.42 -3.66
C SER A 76 -0.39 6.23 -2.21
N SER A 77 -0.57 5.05 -1.63
CA SER A 77 -0.08 4.75 -0.28
C SER A 77 1.45 4.74 -0.18
N ILE A 78 2.14 4.23 -1.20
CA ILE A 78 3.61 4.21 -1.27
C ILE A 78 4.13 5.65 -1.41
N LEU A 79 3.56 6.44 -2.31
CA LEU A 79 3.94 7.84 -2.50
C LEU A 79 3.78 8.65 -1.20
N LYS A 80 2.68 8.43 -0.47
CA LYS A 80 2.47 9.06 0.83
C LYS A 80 3.53 8.65 1.85
N LYS A 81 3.86 7.36 1.96
CA LYS A 81 4.91 6.88 2.88
C LYS A 81 6.29 7.45 2.54
N VAL A 82 6.59 7.61 1.25
CA VAL A 82 7.84 8.24 0.80
C VAL A 82 7.88 9.71 1.20
N ASP A 83 6.78 10.45 1.04
CA ASP A 83 6.68 11.86 1.46
C ASP A 83 6.84 12.03 2.97
N ASP A 84 6.18 11.15 3.76
CA ASP A 84 6.32 11.12 5.21
C ASP A 84 7.77 10.82 5.63
N MET A 85 8.45 9.89 4.96
CA MET A 85 9.86 9.57 5.19
C MET A 85 10.78 10.76 4.85
N MET A 86 10.55 11.43 3.72
CA MET A 86 11.33 12.61 3.33
C MET A 86 11.17 13.76 4.32
N THR A 87 9.98 13.91 4.90
CA THR A 87 9.72 14.88 5.96
C THR A 87 10.51 14.54 7.22
N GLN A 88 10.52 13.28 7.66
CA GLN A 88 11.33 12.82 8.80
C GLN A 88 12.84 13.03 8.58
N VAL A 89 13.33 12.80 7.36
CA VAL A 89 14.74 13.05 7.00
C VAL A 89 15.07 14.55 7.04
N LYS A 90 14.16 15.41 6.57
CA LYS A 90 14.32 16.88 6.66
C LYS A 90 14.34 17.35 8.11
N GLU A 91 13.46 16.84 8.95
CA GLU A 91 13.43 17.15 10.38
C GLU A 91 14.70 16.68 11.08
N LEU A 92 15.16 15.47 10.78
CA LEU A 92 16.42 14.94 11.30
C LEU A 92 17.61 15.82 10.88
N SER A 93 17.68 16.19 9.60
CA SER A 93 18.72 17.10 9.08
C SER A 93 18.66 18.47 9.75
N TYR A 94 17.47 19.03 9.94
CA TYR A 94 17.27 20.31 10.61
C TYR A 94 17.71 20.27 12.08
N LYS A 95 17.32 19.22 12.82
CA LYS A 95 17.72 18.98 14.21
C LYS A 95 19.23 18.79 14.33
N LEU A 96 19.84 17.95 13.48
CA LEU A 96 21.30 17.77 13.41
C LEU A 96 22.06 19.09 13.20
N ASN A 97 21.49 20.02 12.42
CA ASN A 97 22.14 21.28 12.08
C ASN A 97 21.92 22.39 13.11
N HIS A 98 20.91 22.27 13.98
CA HIS A 98 20.52 23.33 14.92
C HIS A 98 20.65 22.97 16.39
N ASN A 99 20.60 21.70 16.82
CA ASN A 99 20.92 21.21 18.17
C ASN A 99 20.89 19.67 18.23
N LEU A 100 21.91 19.03 18.82
CA LEU A 100 21.88 17.60 19.19
C LEU A 100 21.02 17.40 20.44
N GLU A 101 19.71 17.57 20.30
CA GLU A 101 18.74 17.38 21.37
C GLU A 101 18.27 15.91 21.48
N PRO A 102 17.78 15.48 22.66
CA PRO A 102 17.36 14.09 22.92
C PRO A 102 16.18 13.59 22.06
N GLU A 103 15.54 14.47 21.26
CA GLU A 103 14.44 14.10 20.35
C GLU A 103 14.87 13.27 19.13
N LEU A 104 16.18 13.18 18.81
CA LEU A 104 16.66 12.31 17.72
C LEU A 104 16.29 10.84 17.93
N SER A 105 16.28 10.39 19.19
CA SER A 105 15.90 9.03 19.56
C SER A 105 14.46 8.71 19.19
N GLY A 106 13.54 9.68 19.34
CA GLY A 106 12.13 9.52 18.97
C GLY A 106 11.92 9.38 17.47
N THR A 107 12.56 10.24 16.67
CA THR A 107 12.47 10.19 15.20
C THR A 107 13.09 8.90 14.64
N LEU A 108 14.22 8.44 15.18
CA LEU A 108 14.84 7.17 14.78
C LEU A 108 13.96 5.96 15.12
N GLN A 109 13.32 5.96 16.29
CA GLN A 109 12.37 4.91 16.68
C GLN A 109 11.16 4.87 15.75
N GLN A 110 10.68 6.04 15.32
CA GLN A 110 9.52 6.17 14.45
C GLN A 110 9.83 5.74 13.00
N ALA A 111 11.03 6.04 12.53
CA ALA A 111 11.54 5.52 11.27
C ALA A 111 11.67 3.99 11.31
N GLU A 112 12.22 3.41 12.39
CA GLU A 112 12.33 1.96 12.57
C GLU A 112 10.95 1.27 12.51
N ASN A 113 9.96 1.80 13.23
CA ASN A 113 8.60 1.26 13.23
C ASN A 113 7.94 1.33 11.83
N THR A 114 8.22 2.40 11.09
CA THR A 114 7.72 2.57 9.71
C THR A 114 8.32 1.51 8.78
N LEU A 115 9.62 1.22 8.90
CA LEU A 115 10.30 0.19 8.11
C LEU A 115 9.71 -1.20 8.37
N VAL A 116 9.44 -1.54 9.63
CA VAL A 116 8.80 -2.81 10.02
C VAL A 116 7.42 -2.94 9.37
N THR A 117 6.61 -1.87 9.41
CA THR A 117 5.27 -1.85 8.80
C THR A 117 5.33 -2.04 7.28
N ILE A 118 6.32 -1.43 6.62
CA ILE A 118 6.55 -1.59 5.18
C ILE A 118 6.96 -3.03 4.85
N GLN A 119 7.89 -3.61 5.62
CA GLN A 119 8.33 -5.00 5.46
C GLN A 119 7.16 -5.99 5.56
N ASP A 120 6.25 -5.79 6.52
CA ASP A 120 5.10 -6.67 6.71
C ASP A 120 4.04 -6.53 5.62
N THR A 121 3.83 -5.33 5.09
CA THR A 121 2.89 -5.08 3.98
C THR A 121 3.37 -5.73 2.68
N LEU A 122 4.69 -5.88 2.51
CA LEU A 122 5.32 -6.31 1.26
C LEU A 122 5.56 -7.82 1.15
N LYS A 123 4.98 -8.67 2.00
CA LYS A 123 5.16 -10.14 2.00
C LYS A 123 4.69 -10.89 0.73
N ASN A 124 4.27 -10.19 -0.33
CA ASN A 124 3.87 -10.80 -1.59
C ASN A 124 5.03 -10.79 -2.61
N ASP A 125 5.38 -11.97 -3.15
CA ASP A 125 6.52 -12.24 -4.05
C ASP A 125 6.48 -11.42 -5.36
N SER A 126 7.07 -10.21 -5.36
CA SER A 126 7.18 -9.36 -6.54
C SER A 126 8.62 -8.87 -6.76
N PRO A 127 9.13 -8.77 -8.01
CA PRO A 127 10.48 -8.26 -8.31
C PRO A 127 10.78 -6.86 -7.75
N LEU A 128 9.77 -5.98 -7.62
CA LEU A 128 9.88 -4.66 -6.98
C LEU A 128 10.37 -4.75 -5.51
N GLN A 129 10.15 -5.89 -4.87
CA GLN A 129 10.52 -6.16 -3.49
C GLN A 129 12.05 -6.21 -3.31
N GLN A 130 12.81 -6.69 -4.30
CA GLN A 130 14.26 -6.81 -4.17
C GLN A 130 14.93 -5.44 -4.11
N ASP A 131 14.59 -4.56 -5.04
CA ASP A 131 15.16 -3.20 -5.09
C ASP A 131 14.79 -2.40 -3.84
N LEU A 132 13.55 -2.55 -3.36
CA LEU A 132 13.10 -1.89 -2.15
C LEU A 132 13.75 -2.47 -0.88
N GLN A 133 13.91 -3.79 -0.77
CA GLN A 133 14.65 -4.41 0.34
C GLN A 133 16.12 -3.98 0.37
N ILE A 134 16.74 -3.74 -0.78
CA ILE A 134 18.10 -3.20 -0.86
C ILE A 134 18.12 -1.76 -0.33
N ALA A 135 17.21 -0.91 -0.81
CA ALA A 135 17.12 0.48 -0.36
C ALA A 135 16.84 0.59 1.16
N LEU A 136 15.91 -0.20 1.70
CA LEU A 136 15.57 -0.21 3.12
C LEU A 136 16.74 -0.70 3.99
N ARG A 137 17.53 -1.66 3.50
CA ARG A 137 18.75 -2.13 4.19
C ARG A 137 19.82 -1.05 4.25
N GLU A 138 20.09 -0.36 3.15
CA GLU A 138 21.05 0.74 3.12
C GLU A 138 20.61 1.91 4.00
N PHE A 139 19.32 2.23 4.00
CA PHE A 139 18.75 3.23 4.90
C PHE A 139 18.92 2.84 6.39
N THR A 140 18.65 1.58 6.74
CA THR A 140 18.87 1.07 8.11
C THR A 140 20.33 1.17 8.53
N LYS A 141 21.28 0.88 7.62
CA LYS A 141 22.71 1.04 7.89
C LYS A 141 23.06 2.50 8.16
N ALA A 142 22.53 3.44 7.37
CA ALA A 142 22.74 4.86 7.59
C ALA A 142 22.17 5.33 8.94
N ALA A 143 20.93 4.92 9.29
CA ALA A 143 20.31 5.24 10.57
C ALA A 143 21.13 4.70 11.76
N ARG A 144 21.67 3.49 11.66
CA ARG A 144 22.58 2.92 12.68
C ARG A 144 23.88 3.70 12.80
N SER A 145 24.44 4.18 11.70
CA SER A 145 25.64 5.03 11.72
C SER A 145 25.37 6.36 12.42
N ILE A 146 24.21 6.98 12.17
CA ILE A 146 23.79 8.21 12.85
C ILE A 146 23.59 7.94 14.34
N LYS A 147 22.89 6.87 14.72
CA LYS A 147 22.73 6.47 16.12
C LYS A 147 24.07 6.27 16.83
N THR A 148 25.02 5.60 16.18
CA THR A 148 26.35 5.37 16.74
C THR A 148 27.10 6.68 16.98
N LEU A 149 26.95 7.64 16.08
CA LEU A 149 27.51 8.98 16.24
C LEU A 149 26.83 9.74 17.38
N THR A 150 25.49 9.68 17.47
CA THR A 150 24.73 10.30 18.57
C THR A 150 25.13 9.71 19.92
N ASP A 151 25.18 8.38 20.03
CA ASP A 151 25.64 7.68 21.24
C ASP A 151 27.08 8.07 21.62
N TYR A 152 27.94 8.31 20.63
CA TYR A 152 29.32 8.76 20.85
C TYR A 152 29.37 10.20 21.37
N LEU A 153 28.58 11.10 20.79
CA LEU A 153 28.51 12.51 21.18
C LEU A 153 27.87 12.68 22.57
N GLU A 154 26.90 11.84 22.92
CA GLU A 154 26.27 11.81 24.24
C GLU A 154 27.26 11.38 25.34
N ARG A 155 28.17 10.46 25.02
CA ARG A 155 29.22 10.00 25.95
C ARG A 155 30.44 10.92 26.02
N HIS A 156 30.68 11.73 24.98
CA HIS A 156 31.86 12.60 24.85
C HIS A 156 31.50 14.03 24.43
N PRO A 157 30.84 14.82 25.33
CA PRO A 157 30.40 16.19 25.03
C PRO A 157 31.57 17.16 24.73
N GLU A 158 32.79 16.86 25.20
CA GLU A 158 34.01 17.62 24.92
C GLU A 158 34.41 17.63 23.42
N SER A 159 33.93 16.66 22.64
CA SER A 159 34.21 16.54 21.21
C SER A 159 33.50 17.60 20.34
N LEU A 160 32.40 18.17 20.83
CA LEU A 160 31.66 19.26 20.16
C LEU A 160 32.40 20.60 20.25
N ILE A 161 33.14 20.84 21.33
CA ILE A 161 33.81 22.12 21.60
C ILE A 161 35.20 22.19 20.96
N GLN A 162 35.92 21.07 20.87
CA GLN A 162 37.29 21.10 20.34
C GLN A 162 37.36 21.11 18.82
N GLY A 163 36.30 20.70 18.12
CA GLY A 163 36.36 20.41 16.70
C GLY A 163 37.32 19.25 16.44
N LYS A 164 36.99 18.39 15.47
CA LYS A 164 37.88 17.30 15.08
C LYS A 164 39.23 17.90 14.63
N LYS A 165 40.28 17.80 15.46
CA LYS A 165 41.67 18.01 15.00
C LYS A 165 41.96 16.89 14.01
N GLY A 166 41.97 17.24 12.73
CA GLY A 166 42.44 16.35 11.68
C GLY A 166 43.94 16.13 11.83
N ASP A 167 44.33 14.86 11.84
CA ASP A 167 45.59 14.44 11.22
C ASP A 167 45.33 14.18 9.73
#